data_AF-A0A0U2YUL4-F1
#
_entry.id   AF-A0A0U2YUL4-F1
#
_cell.length_a   1.000
_cell.length_b   1.000
_cell.length_c   1.000
_cell.angle_alpha   90.00
_cell.angle_beta   90.00
_cell.angle_gamma   90.00
#
_symmetry.space_group_name_H-M   'P 1'
#
loop_
_entity.id
_entity.type
_entity.pdbx_description
1 polymer ?
#
loop_
_entity_poly.entity_id
_entity_poly.type
_entity_poly.pdbx_seq_one_letter_code
_entity_poly.pdbx_strand_id
1 'polypeptide(L)' 'MVWHANVAPNDIVVVDRNCHVSVLHAITMTGAIPVFLTPRRNHLGIIGPIALDDRRIPLREK' A
#
# COMPACT_ATOMS: atom_id res chain seq x y z
N MET A 1 -4.89 -12.96 9.05
CA MET A 1 -4.34 -14.19 8.42
C MET A 1 -3.26 -13.88 7.40
N VAL A 2 -3.56 -13.30 6.23
CA VAL A 2 -2.54 -13.10 5.16
C VAL A 2 -1.34 -12.27 5.62
N TRP A 3 -1.56 -11.12 6.24
CA TRP A 3 -0.48 -10.21 6.69
C TRP A 3 0.42 -10.85 7.74
N HIS A 4 -0.15 -11.39 8.81
CA HIS A 4 0.62 -12.03 9.89
C HIS A 4 1.36 -13.32 9.47
N ALA A 5 1.02 -13.91 8.32
CA ALA A 5 1.72 -15.07 7.79
C ALA A 5 2.87 -14.70 6.83
N ASN A 6 2.86 -13.49 6.24
CA ASN A 6 3.75 -13.15 5.13
C ASN A 6 4.57 -11.87 5.34
N VAL A 7 4.28 -11.08 6.38
CA VAL A 7 4.91 -9.76 6.58
C VAL A 7 5.57 -9.72 7.96
N ALA A 8 6.85 -9.39 7.98
CA ALA A 8 7.65 -9.21 9.19
C ALA A 8 7.89 -7.71 9.49
N PRO A 9 8.34 -7.39 10.72
CA PRO A 9 8.73 -6.02 11.06
C PRO A 9 9.83 -5.49 10.12
N ASN A 10 9.70 -4.22 9.72
CA ASN A 10 10.57 -3.52 8.77
C ASN A 10 10.51 -4.01 7.31
N ASP A 11 9.62 -4.94 6.96
CA ASP A 11 9.38 -5.27 5.56
C ASP A 11 8.76 -4.09 4.82
N ILE A 12 9.22 -3.86 3.59
CA ILE A 12 8.64 -2.85 2.71
C ILE A 12 7.44 -3.47 2.01
N VAL A 13 6.27 -2.89 2.25
CA VAL A 13 5.01 -3.36 1.65
C VAL A 13 4.44 -2.29 0.74
N VAL A 14 4.08 -2.67 -0.48
CA VAL A 14 3.40 -1.78 -1.43
C VAL A 14 1.90 -1.94 -1.25
N VAL A 15 1.21 -0.82 -1.00
CA VAL A 15 -0.19 -0.84 -0.55
C VAL A 15 -0.99 0.20 -1.34
N ASP A 16 -2.19 -0.16 -1.78
CA ASP A 16 -3.13 0.83 -2.32
C ASP A 16 -3.55 1.81 -1.22
N ARG A 17 -3.44 3.12 -1.46
CA ARG A 17 -3.91 4.16 -0.54
C ARG A 17 -5.42 4.09 -0.28
N ASN A 18 -6.19 3.44 -1.14
CA ASN A 18 -7.62 3.17 -0.93
C ASN A 18 -7.91 1.82 -0.25
N CYS A 19 -6.91 1.16 0.34
CA CYS A 19 -7.15 -0.08 1.06
C CYS A 19 -8.12 0.09 2.24
N HIS A 20 -8.81 -1.00 2.58
CA HIS A 20 -9.69 -1.03 3.74
C HIS A 20 -8.89 -0.87 5.04
N VAL A 21 -9.49 -0.27 6.07
CA VAL A 21 -8.86 0.02 7.37
C VAL A 21 -8.21 -1.21 8.03
N SER A 22 -8.71 -2.41 7.74
CA SER A 22 -8.11 -3.66 8.22
C SER A 22 -6.67 -3.85 7.75
N VAL A 23 -6.31 -3.35 6.55
CA VAL A 23 -4.94 -3.39 6.02
C VAL A 23 -4.05 -2.41 6.78
N LEU A 24 -4.55 -1.21 7.08
CA LEU A 24 -3.83 -0.23 7.91
C LEU A 24 -3.57 -0.79 9.32
N HIS A 25 -4.57 -1.42 9.93
CA HIS A 25 -4.39 -2.10 11.22
C HIS A 25 -3.35 -3.21 11.12
N ALA A 26 -3.35 -4.00 10.05
CA ALA A 26 -2.37 -5.06 9.86
C ALA A 26 -0.94 -4.49 9.75
N ILE A 27 -0.72 -3.42 8.97
CA ILE A 27 0.57 -2.73 8.84
C ILE A 27 1.06 -2.24 10.21
N THR A 28 0.18 -1.62 10.99
CA THR A 28 0.51 -1.14 12.35
C THR A 28 0.89 -2.28 13.27
N MET A 29 0.15 -3.40 13.24
CA MET A 29 0.43 -4.56 14.11
C MET A 29 1.69 -5.34 13.68
N THR A 30 2.00 -5.41 12.40
CA THR A 30 3.20 -6.11 11.90
C THR A 30 4.46 -5.26 11.96
N GLY A 31 4.35 -3.93 12.08
CA GLY A 31 5.50 -3.02 12.06
C GLY A 31 6.16 -2.92 10.68
N ALA A 32 5.37 -3.13 9.62
CA ALA A 32 5.86 -3.01 8.24
C ALA A 32 6.01 -1.53 7.83
N ILE A 33 6.84 -1.26 6.82
CA ILE A 33 7.06 0.08 6.26
C ILE A 33 6.23 0.21 4.98
N PRO A 34 5.11 0.97 4.98
CA PRO A 34 4.23 1.04 3.83
C PRO A 34 4.71 2.06 2.79
N VAL A 35 4.66 1.64 1.52
CA VAL A 35 4.77 2.52 0.34
C VAL A 35 3.41 2.55 -0.34
N PHE A 36 2.75 3.71 -0.30
CA PHE A 36 1.38 3.85 -0.78
C PHE A 36 1.29 4.25 -2.26
N LEU A 37 0.57 3.46 -3.05
CA LEU A 37 0.19 3.78 -4.42
C LEU A 37 -1.03 4.71 -4.43
N THR A 38 -1.03 5.70 -5.33
CA THR A 38 -2.12 6.69 -5.37
C THR A 38 -3.12 6.35 -6.48
N PRO A 39 -4.35 5.95 -6.16
CA PRO A 39 -5.36 5.67 -7.18
C PRO A 39 -5.82 6.95 -7.86
N ARG A 40 -6.28 6.83 -9.10
CA ARG A 40 -6.91 7.94 -9.81
C ARG A 40 -8.26 8.26 -9.18
N ARG A 41 -8.67 9.53 -9.27
CA ARG A 41 -10.05 9.95 -8.99
C ARG A 41 -10.60 10.71 -10.19
N ASN A 42 -11.88 10.53 -10.47
CA ASN A 42 -12.58 11.35 -11.46
C ASN A 42 -13.10 12.65 -10.82
N HIS A 43 -13.69 13.53 -11.61
CA HIS A 43 -14.27 14.81 -11.13
C HIS A 43 -15.40 14.64 -10.11
N LEU A 44 -15.98 13.44 -9.98
CA LEU A 44 -17.01 13.09 -9.01
C LEU A 44 -16.42 12.51 -7.71
N GLY A 45 -15.09 12.40 -7.61
CA GLY A 45 -14.41 11.81 -6.46
C GLY A 45 -14.46 10.28 -6.42
N ILE A 46 -15.01 9.62 -7.44
CA ILE A 46 -15.06 8.16 -7.52
C ILE A 46 -13.63 7.64 -7.67
N ILE A 47 -13.29 6.65 -6.85
CA ILE A 47 -11.98 6.02 -6.84
C ILE A 47 -11.87 5.10 -8.06
N GLY A 48 -10.86 5.36 -8.88
CA GLY A 48 -10.48 4.54 -10.02
C GLY A 48 -9.23 3.70 -9.75
N PRO A 49 -8.77 2.94 -10.74
CA PRO A 49 -7.58 2.10 -10.59
C PRO A 49 -6.30 2.94 -10.41
N ILE A 50 -5.26 2.27 -9.91
CA ILE A 50 -3.89 2.81 -9.89
C ILE A 50 -3.37 2.85 -11.33
N ALA A 51 -2.65 3.92 -11.68
CA ALA A 51 -2.05 4.06 -13.01
C ALA A 51 -0.85 3.12 -13.16
N LEU A 52 -0.73 2.46 -14.32
CA LEU A 52 0.43 1.61 -14.65
C LEU A 52 1.76 2.38 -14.63
N ASP A 53 1.71 3.69 -14.84
CA ASP A 53 2.87 4.58 -14.85
C ASP A 53 3.20 5.18 -13.47
N ASP A 54 2.59 4.68 -12.38
CA ASP A 54 3.00 5.07 -11.02
C ASP A 54 4.38 4.46 -10.71
N ARG A 55 5.41 4.98 -11.38
CA ARG A 55 6.84 4.60 -11.28
C ARG A 55 7.49 5.06 -9.98
N ARG A 56 6.69 5.53 -9.01
CA ARG A 56 7.17 6.14 -7.77
C ARG A 56 7.42 5.15 -6.65
N ILE A 57 7.54 3.85 -6.95
CA ILE A 57 8.03 2.89 -5.95
C ILE A 57 9.53 3.16 -5.79
N PRO A 58 9.97 3.79 -4.69
CA PRO A 58 11.39 3.90 -4.42
C PRO A 58 11.79 2.53 -3.87
N LEU A 59 11.95 1.54 -4.76
CA LEU A 59 12.73 0.37 -4.42
C LEU A 59 14.14 0.92 -4.22
N ARG A 60 14.50 1.22 -2.97
CA ARG A 60 15.89 1.51 -2.60
C ARG A 60 16.71 0.39 -3.22
N GLU A 61 17.57 0.73 -4.17
CA GLU A 61 18.66 -0.14 -4.60
C GLU A 61 19.35 -0.59 -3.30
N LYS A 62 19.29 -1.90 -3.03
CA LYS A 62 20.21 -2.51 -2.09
C LYS A 62 21.57 -2.61 -2.75
#